data_AF-A0A2E9W284-F1
#
_entry.id   AF-A0A2E9W284-F1
#
_cell.length_a   1.000
_cell.length_b   1.000
_cell.length_c   1.000
_cell.angle_alpha   90.00
_cell.angle_beta   90.00
_cell.angle_gamma   90.00
#
_symmetry.space_group_name_H-M   'P 1'
#
loop_
_entity.id
_entity.type
_entity.pdbx_description
1 polymer ?
#
loop_
_entity_poly.entity_id
_entity_poly.type
_entity_poly.pdbx_seq_one_letter_code
_entity_poly.pdbx_strand_id
1 'polypeptide(L)' 'MAGEFEDLRVRLEAISEELADLAISRLRDSIDAGGTELPVDERRLNRARRAVLKAAHLLEEQDDG' A
#
# COMPACT_ATOMS: atom_id res chain seq x y z
N MET A 1 -1.62 -22.84 11.16
CA MET A 1 -2.43 -21.81 10.51
C MET A 1 -2.06 -20.41 10.99
N ALA A 2 -2.00 -20.13 12.30
CA ALA A 2 -1.61 -18.79 12.80
C ALA A 2 -0.29 -18.24 12.21
N GLY A 3 0.74 -19.07 12.07
CA GLY A 3 1.99 -18.62 11.42
C GLY A 3 1.88 -18.30 9.92
N GLU A 4 0.93 -18.92 9.19
CA GLU A 4 0.78 -18.69 7.74
C GLU A 4 0.04 -17.38 7.45
N PHE A 5 -0.95 -17.02 8.28
CA PHE A 5 -1.65 -15.74 8.16
C PHE A 5 -0.80 -14.57 8.63
N GLU A 6 -0.04 -14.74 9.71
CA GLU A 6 1.00 -13.79 10.13
C GLU A 6 2.00 -13.49 9.01
N ASP A 7 2.60 -14.52 8.40
CA ASP A 7 3.56 -14.35 7.31
C ASP A 7 2.96 -13.61 6.10
N LEU A 8 1.70 -13.91 5.77
CA LEU A 8 0.97 -13.20 4.71
C LEU A 8 0.66 -11.75 5.10
N ARG A 9 0.30 -11.49 6.36
CA ARG A 9 0.03 -10.14 6.87
C ARG A 9 1.28 -9.27 6.77
N VAL A 10 2.42 -9.74 7.28
CA VAL A 10 3.70 -9.02 7.21
C VAL A 10 4.07 -8.68 5.77
N ARG A 11 3.86 -9.62 4.83
CA ARG A 11 4.11 -9.37 3.40
C ARG A 11 3.17 -8.32 2.81
N LEU A 12 1.90 -8.32 3.20
CA LEU A 12 0.94 -7.30 2.76
C LEU A 12 1.30 -5.92 3.33
N GLU A 13 1.73 -5.85 4.59
CA GLU A 13 2.21 -4.62 5.22
C GLU A 13 3.42 -4.05 4.47
N ALA A 14 4.42 -4.89 4.17
CA ALA A 14 5.59 -4.50 3.38
C ALA A 14 5.20 -3.97 1.99
N ILE A 15 4.31 -4.67 1.27
CA ILE A 15 3.79 -4.19 -0.02
C ILE A 15 3.07 -2.84 0.13
N SER A 16 2.36 -2.62 1.24
CA SER A 16 1.66 -1.36 1.51
C SER A 16 2.62 -0.18 1.70
N GLU A 17 3.80 -0.42 2.26
CA GLU A 17 4.89 0.56 2.40
C GLU A 17 5.53 0.84 1.05
N GLU A 18 5.86 -0.20 0.28
CA GLU A 18 6.40 -0.05 -1.09
C GLU A 18 5.47 0.79 -1.99
N LEU A 19 4.15 0.57 -1.88
CA LEU A 19 3.15 1.36 -2.60
C LEU A 19 3.10 2.83 -2.14
N ALA A 20 3.39 3.11 -0.86
CA ALA A 20 3.46 4.46 -0.33
C ALA A 20 4.70 5.19 -0.84
N ASP A 21 5.86 4.52 -0.81
CA ASP A 21 7.12 5.07 -1.28
C ASP A 21 7.07 5.37 -2.78
N LEU A 22 6.52 4.45 -3.57
CA LEU A 22 6.32 4.66 -5.00
C LEU A 22 5.39 5.83 -5.27
N ALA A 23 4.33 6.00 -4.49
CA ALA A 23 3.42 7.14 -4.61
C ALA A 23 4.17 8.47 -4.36
N ILE A 24 4.90 8.56 -3.24
CA ILE A 24 5.72 9.74 -2.93
C ILE A 24 6.73 10.04 -4.04
N SER A 25 7.37 9.02 -4.62
CA SER A 25 8.28 9.20 -5.76
C SER A 25 7.57 9.79 -6.97
N ARG A 26 6.39 9.27 -7.34
CA ARG A 26 5.61 9.77 -8.48
C ARG A 26 5.11 11.18 -8.28
N LEU A 27 4.76 11.54 -7.05
CA LEU A 27 4.39 12.91 -6.70
C LEU A 27 5.57 13.86 -6.87
N ARG A 28 6.78 13.49 -6.41
CA ARG A 28 8.00 14.28 -6.58
C ARG A 28 8.36 14.46 -8.05
N ASP A 29 8.37 13.38 -8.83
CA ASP A 29 8.66 13.44 -10.27
C ASP A 29 7.68 14.37 -11.01
N SER A 30 6.40 14.35 -10.62
CA SER A 30 5.39 15.26 -11.16
C SER A 30 5.67 16.72 -10.82
N ILE A 31 6.06 17.02 -9.58
CA ILE A 31 6.41 18.38 -9.15
C ILE A 31 7.65 18.88 -9.90
N ASP A 32 8.67 18.04 -10.02
CA ASP A 32 9.93 18.38 -10.71
C ASP A 32 9.70 18.61 -12.21
N ALA A 33 8.73 17.92 -12.82
CA ALA A 33 8.29 18.15 -14.19
C ALA A 33 7.38 19.38 -14.38
N GLY A 34 7.08 20.13 -13.31
CA GLY A 34 6.19 21.30 -13.34
C GLY A 34 4.70 20.97 -13.36
N GLY A 35 4.31 19.74 -13.01
CA GLY A 35 2.92 19.31 -12.93
C GLY A 35 2.17 19.96 -11.76
N THR A 36 0.95 20.42 -12.03
CA THR A 36 0.09 21.09 -11.04
C THR A 36 -1.06 20.21 -10.53
N GLU A 37 -1.23 19.03 -11.12
CA GLU A 37 -2.28 18.07 -10.77
C GLU A 37 -1.70 16.78 -10.19
N LEU A 38 -2.51 16.10 -9.37
CA LEU A 38 -2.14 14.81 -8.81
C LEU A 38 -2.12 13.74 -9.92
N PRO A 39 -0.98 13.05 -10.16
CA PRO A 39 -0.88 12.05 -11.23
C PRO A 39 -1.93 10.94 -11.13
N VAL A 40 -2.39 10.44 -12.27
CA VAL A 40 -3.31 9.27 -12.32
C VAL A 40 -2.68 8.07 -11.62
N ASP A 41 -1.37 7.88 -11.79
CA ASP A 41 -0.60 6.82 -11.15
C ASP A 41 -0.62 6.97 -9.63
N GLU A 42 -0.47 8.19 -9.10
CA GLU A 42 -0.52 8.49 -7.67
C GLU A 42 -1.87 8.10 -7.04
N ARG A 43 -2.97 8.44 -7.71
CA ARG A 43 -4.32 8.05 -7.28
C ARG A 43 -4.55 6.55 -7.36
N ARG A 44 -3.91 5.87 -8.30
CA ARG A 44 -3.98 4.41 -8.46
C ARG A 44 -3.20 3.71 -7.34
N LEU A 45 -2.00 4.20 -7.03
CA LEU A 45 -1.13 3.67 -5.97
C LEU A 45 -1.79 3.80 -4.60
N ASN A 46 -2.34 4.97 -4.27
CA ASN A 46 -3.07 5.17 -3.01
C ASN A 46 -4.30 4.26 -2.87
N ARG A 47 -5.01 3.98 -3.97
CA ARG A 47 -6.14 3.02 -3.95
C ARG A 47 -5.66 1.60 -3.72
N ALA A 48 -4.59 1.17 -4.41
CA ALA A 48 -4.00 -0.14 -4.21
C ALA A 48 -3.53 -0.32 -2.76
N ARG A 49 -2.81 0.67 -2.21
CA ARG A 49 -2.33 0.65 -0.82
C ARG A 49 -3.45 0.43 0.18
N ARG A 50 -4.57 1.14 0.05
CA ARG A 50 -5.75 0.94 0.93
C ARG A 50 -6.34 -0.46 0.81
N ALA A 51 -6.39 -1.03 -0.38
CA ALA A 51 -6.88 -2.39 -0.57
C ALA A 51 -5.95 -3.43 0.09
N VAL A 52 -4.64 -3.24 -0.02
CA VAL A 52 -3.63 -4.10 0.60
C VAL A 52 -3.69 -4.02 2.13
N LEU A 53 -3.75 -2.81 2.71
CA LEU A 53 -3.93 -2.63 4.16
C LEU A 53 -5.20 -3.28 4.68
N LYS A 54 -6.31 -3.17 3.93
CA LYS A 54 -7.55 -3.85 4.29
C LYS A 54 -7.39 -5.37 4.29
N ALA A 55 -6.66 -5.93 3.33
CA ALA A 55 -6.38 -7.36 3.32
C ALA A 55 -5.51 -7.79 4.50
N ALA A 56 -4.49 -7.01 4.86
CA ALA A 56 -3.65 -7.28 6.04
C ALA A 56 -4.47 -7.31 7.33
N HIS A 57 -5.34 -6.31 7.53
CA HIS A 57 -6.18 -6.24 8.74
C HIS A 57 -7.18 -7.40 8.83
N LEU A 58 -7.74 -7.87 7.71
CA LEU A 58 -8.61 -9.05 7.71
C LEU A 58 -7.91 -10.34 8.13
N LEU A 59 -6.59 -10.44 7.95
CA LEU A 59 -5.81 -11.60 8.40
C LEU A 59 -5.45 -11.51 9.89
N GLU A 60 -5.31 -10.29 10.44
CA GLU A 60 -5.15 -10.05 11.87
C GLU A 60 -6.39 -10.51 12.65
N GLU A 61 -7.59 -10.10 12.20
CA GLU A 61 -8.86 -10.49 12.82
C GLU A 61 -9.12 -12.01 12.79
N GLN A 62 -8.50 -12.76 11.86
CA GLN A 62 -8.64 -14.21 11.76
C GLN A 62 -7.68 -14.99 12.66
N ASP A 63 -6.61 -14.37 13.16
CA ASP A 63 -5.68 -14.99 14.10
C ASP A 63 -6.11 -14.87 15.57
N ASP A 64 -6.98 -13.90 15.89
CA ASP A 64 -7.50 -13.66 17.25
C ASP A 64 -8.77 -14.50 17.59
N GLY A 65 -9.17 -15.45 16.74
CA GLY A 65 -10.35 -16.31 16.91
C GLY A 65 -10.05 -17.79 17.14
#